data_AF-A0A8H6M6T5-F1
#
_entry.id   AF-A0A8H6M6T5-F1
#
_cell.length_a   1.000
_cell.length_b   1.000
_cell.length_c   1.000
_cell.angle_alpha   90.00
_cell.angle_beta   90.00
_cell.angle_gamma   90.00
#
_symmetry.space_group_name_H-M   'P 1'
#
loop_
_entity.id
_entity.type
_entity.pdbx_description
1 polymer ?
#
loop_
_entity_poly.entity_id
_entity_poly.type
_entity_poly.pdbx_seq_one_letter_code
_entity_poly.pdbx_strand_id
1 'polypeptide(L)'
;MTTRMASQPSATVAALENMPHHRAEFGEIWAYLYAGLEHIMTSEERLSHRAYTAIHGTVYAYCTSPRKQSTARSLGTHPNTGADLVGEELYKELSTYLISRVERIQRKLAHKDDIELLRDYAYEWDRYMRGAASLRSLFSHLDRHWIKRERDEGKKNIYEVHTLALVQWKTHLFVPIQESGPRLIIPLLKLIAQERNGEVVDQNLLRTVTDSFSRLRKLEVMEVTTT
;
A
#
# COMPACT_ATOMS: atom_id res chain seq x y z
N MET A 1 -9.55 41.29 12.52
CA MET A 1 -9.11 40.51 11.34
C MET A 1 -8.11 39.47 11.80
N THR A 2 -8.55 38.23 12.00
CA THR A 2 -7.71 37.15 12.51
C THR A 2 -6.98 36.52 11.33
N THR A 3 -5.69 36.87 11.16
CA THR A 3 -4.82 36.28 10.15
C THR A 3 -4.64 34.80 10.47
N ARG A 4 -5.20 33.94 9.62
CA ARG A 4 -5.03 32.49 9.64
C ARG A 4 -3.56 32.18 9.37
N MET A 5 -2.80 31.79 10.40
CA MET A 5 -1.44 31.29 10.22
C MET A 5 -1.52 30.01 9.37
N ALA A 6 -1.01 30.08 8.15
CA ALA A 6 -0.79 28.89 7.34
C ALA A 6 0.28 28.04 8.06
N SER A 7 -0.09 26.83 8.46
CA SER A 7 0.87 25.85 8.97
C SER A 7 1.93 25.64 7.90
N GLN A 8 3.19 25.91 8.22
CA GLN A 8 4.29 25.66 7.30
C GLN A 8 4.38 24.15 7.06
N PRO A 9 4.55 23.69 5.81
CA PRO A 9 4.70 22.28 5.52
C PRO A 9 5.95 21.74 6.24
N SER A 10 5.84 20.54 6.82
CA SER A 10 6.96 19.83 7.41
C SER A 10 8.14 19.76 6.42
N ALA A 11 9.38 19.85 6.89
CA ALA A 11 10.59 19.84 6.04
C ALA A 11 10.64 18.63 5.10
N THR A 12 10.07 17.50 5.52
CA THR A 12 9.90 16.29 4.71
C THR A 12 8.94 16.51 3.53
N VAL A 13 7.84 17.24 3.73
CA VAL A 13 6.85 17.53 2.67
C VAL A 13 7.44 18.48 1.64
N ALA A 14 8.22 19.48 2.08
CA ALA A 14 8.89 20.42 1.19
C ALA A 14 9.93 19.72 0.29
N ALA A 15 10.68 18.75 0.82
CA ALA A 15 11.61 17.95 0.03
C ALA A 15 10.91 17.12 -1.06
N LEU A 16 9.70 16.61 -0.77
CA LEU A 16 8.91 15.83 -1.73
C LEU A 16 8.36 16.66 -2.89
N GLU A 17 8.35 18.00 -2.81
CA GLU A 17 7.98 18.86 -3.94
C GLU A 17 9.08 18.91 -5.02
N ASN A 18 10.32 18.58 -4.67
CA ASN A 18 11.45 18.61 -5.60
C ASN A 18 11.60 17.25 -6.29
N MET A 19 11.15 17.19 -7.54
CA MET A 19 11.24 15.99 -8.37
C MET A 19 12.71 15.59 -8.63
N PRO A 20 13.04 14.28 -8.67
CA PRO A 20 14.36 13.82 -9.06
C PRO A 20 14.76 14.31 -10.45
N HIS A 21 16.05 14.51 -10.67
CA HIS A 21 16.56 14.87 -12.00
C HIS A 21 16.21 13.80 -13.04
N HIS A 22 15.94 14.21 -14.28
CA HIS A 22 15.58 13.32 -15.40
C HIS A 22 16.66 12.27 -15.76
N ARG A 23 17.88 12.39 -15.20
CA ARG A 23 19.00 11.45 -15.38
C ARG A 23 19.30 10.62 -14.14
N ALA A 24 18.47 10.73 -13.10
CA ALA A 24 18.65 9.98 -11.86
C ALA A 24 18.60 8.47 -12.14
N GLU A 25 19.50 7.74 -11.48
CA GLU A 25 19.50 6.28 -11.51
C GLU A 25 18.31 5.73 -10.72
N PHE A 26 17.99 4.45 -10.93
CA PHE A 26 16.82 3.84 -10.27
C PHE A 26 16.87 4.01 -8.75
N GLY A 27 18.02 3.78 -8.12
CA GLY A 27 18.16 3.90 -6.67
C GLY A 27 17.80 5.28 -6.12
N GLU A 28 18.13 6.35 -6.84
CA GLU A 28 17.77 7.72 -6.46
C GLU A 28 16.28 7.99 -6.63
N ILE A 29 15.71 7.53 -7.75
CA ILE A 29 14.27 7.63 -8.01
C ILE A 29 13.49 6.86 -6.94
N TRP A 30 13.92 5.64 -6.64
CA TRP A 30 13.28 4.80 -5.64
C TRP A 30 13.43 5.39 -4.24
N ALA A 31 14.59 5.94 -3.86
CA ALA A 31 14.76 6.61 -2.58
C ALA A 31 13.77 7.79 -2.40
N TYR A 32 13.59 8.59 -3.45
CA TYR A 32 12.58 9.66 -3.47
C TYR A 32 11.15 9.11 -3.35
N LEU A 33 10.81 8.10 -4.16
CA LEU A 33 9.49 7.47 -4.12
C LEU A 33 9.23 6.86 -2.74
N TYR A 34 10.18 6.12 -2.18
CA TYR A 34 10.12 5.52 -0.85
C TYR A 34 9.81 6.56 0.23
N ALA A 35 10.47 7.72 0.21
CA ALA A 35 10.17 8.79 1.17
C ALA A 35 8.72 9.30 1.03
N GLY A 36 8.24 9.43 -0.20
CA GLY A 36 6.84 9.79 -0.49
C GLY A 36 5.85 8.72 -0.03
N LEU A 37 6.14 7.44 -0.30
CA LEU A 37 5.35 6.30 0.14
C LEU A 37 5.29 6.24 1.66
N GLU A 38 6.42 6.38 2.33
CA GLU A 38 6.47 6.35 3.79
C GLU A 38 5.63 7.48 4.39
N HIS A 39 5.70 8.70 3.85
CA HIS A 39 4.83 9.77 4.30
C HIS A 39 3.35 9.43 4.07
N ILE A 40 2.96 8.95 2.89
CA ILE A 40 1.56 8.60 2.57
C ILE A 40 1.03 7.48 3.48
N MET A 41 1.85 6.49 3.78
CA MET A 41 1.45 5.30 4.54
C MET A 41 1.57 5.48 6.06
N THR A 42 2.27 6.52 6.53
CA THR A 42 2.57 6.72 7.96
C THR A 42 2.25 8.10 8.50
N SER A 43 1.95 9.12 7.70
CA SER A 43 1.61 10.47 8.15
C SER A 43 0.09 10.68 8.22
N GLU A 44 -0.37 11.42 9.23
CA GLU A 44 -1.78 11.86 9.33
C GLU A 44 -1.98 13.13 8.50
N GLU A 45 -0.89 13.87 8.27
CA GLU A 45 -0.85 15.00 7.37
C GLU A 45 -1.02 14.52 5.93
N ARG A 46 -1.89 15.21 5.19
CA ARG A 46 -2.03 14.98 3.75
C ARG A 46 -0.87 15.67 3.05
N LEU A 47 -0.27 15.00 2.08
CA LEU A 47 0.69 15.65 1.19
C LEU A 47 0.09 16.90 0.53
N SER A 48 0.94 17.89 0.29
CA SER A 48 0.57 19.00 -0.58
C SER A 48 0.23 18.45 -1.98
N HIS A 49 -0.66 19.14 -2.70
CA HIS A 49 -1.01 18.74 -4.06
C HIS A 49 0.22 18.71 -4.99
N ARG A 50 1.20 19.59 -4.74
CA ARG A 50 2.47 19.63 -5.47
C ARG A 50 3.32 18.39 -5.21
N ALA A 51 3.54 18.04 -3.95
CA ALA A 51 4.29 16.84 -3.58
C ALA A 51 3.63 15.57 -4.15
N TYR A 52 2.31 15.46 -4.02
CA TYR A 52 1.56 14.34 -4.59
C TYR A 52 1.71 14.24 -6.12
N THR A 53 1.60 15.38 -6.82
CA THR A 53 1.76 15.44 -8.28
C THR A 53 3.18 15.12 -8.72
N ALA A 54 4.19 15.56 -7.96
CA ALA A 54 5.59 15.24 -8.21
C ALA A 54 5.89 13.74 -8.09
N ILE A 55 5.33 13.08 -7.06
CA ILE A 55 5.45 11.62 -6.90
C ILE A 55 4.75 10.90 -8.06
N HIS A 56 3.51 11.27 -8.38
CA HIS A 56 2.79 10.68 -9.52
C HIS A 56 3.55 10.87 -10.84
N GLY A 57 4.05 12.09 -11.09
CA GLY A 57 4.85 12.41 -12.26
C GLY A 57 6.15 11.62 -12.32
N THR A 58 6.77 11.33 -11.17
CA THR A 58 8.00 10.53 -11.08
C THR A 58 7.73 9.08 -11.46
N VAL A 59 6.65 8.48 -10.93
CA VAL A 59 6.24 7.12 -11.32
C VAL A 59 5.93 7.05 -12.82
N TYR A 60 5.19 8.03 -13.35
CA TYR A 60 4.86 8.10 -14.77
C TYR A 60 6.11 8.24 -15.65
N ALA A 61 7.00 9.18 -15.33
CA ALA A 61 8.24 9.41 -16.06
C ALA A 61 9.14 8.16 -16.02
N TYR A 62 9.18 7.46 -14.89
CA TYR A 62 9.90 6.20 -14.77
C TYR A 62 9.37 5.13 -15.72
N CYS A 63 8.06 4.89 -15.71
CA CYS A 63 7.41 3.88 -16.55
C CYS A 63 7.51 4.17 -18.06
N THR A 64 7.62 5.45 -18.44
CA THR A 64 7.64 5.91 -19.84
C THR A 64 9.04 6.25 -20.36
N SER A 65 10.09 6.09 -19.55
CA SER A 65 11.45 6.52 -19.93
C SER A 65 12.02 5.67 -21.09
N PRO A 66 12.38 6.29 -22.22
CA PRO A 66 12.85 5.55 -23.40
C PRO A 66 14.27 4.99 -23.25
N ARG A 67 15.11 5.55 -22.36
CA ARG A 67 16.51 5.08 -22.16
C ARG A 67 16.59 3.66 -21.61
N LYS A 68 15.64 3.27 -20.77
CA LYS A 68 15.55 1.92 -20.21
C LYS A 68 14.84 0.94 -21.15
N GLN A 69 14.11 1.45 -22.14
CA GLN A 69 13.53 0.66 -23.22
C GLN A 69 14.55 0.36 -24.34
N SER A 70 15.55 1.22 -24.53
CA SER A 70 16.58 1.06 -25.59
C SER A 70 17.63 0.00 -25.32
N THR A 71 18.02 -0.24 -24.06
CA THR A 71 19.01 -1.29 -23.72
C THR A 71 18.51 -2.69 -24.05
N ALA A 72 17.21 -2.94 -23.91
CA ALA A 72 16.62 -4.24 -24.22
C ALA A 72 16.42 -4.47 -25.74
N ARG A 73 16.31 -3.41 -26.54
CA ARG A 73 16.24 -3.50 -28.02
C ARG A 73 17.57 -3.94 -28.65
N SER A 74 18.70 -3.75 -27.97
CA SER A 74 20.03 -4.10 -28.50
C SER A 74 20.34 -5.60 -28.45
N LEU A 75 19.57 -6.41 -27.70
CA LEU A 75 19.78 -7.86 -27.56
C LEU A 75 18.90 -8.71 -28.49
N GLY A 76 18.17 -8.11 -29.43
CA GLY A 76 17.30 -8.84 -30.37
C GLY A 76 16.05 -9.46 -29.72
N THR A 77 15.82 -9.22 -28.43
CA THR A 77 14.63 -9.66 -27.70
C THR A 77 13.44 -8.74 -28.01
N HIS A 78 12.21 -9.29 -27.89
CA HIS A 78 10.94 -8.65 -28.21
C HIS A 78 10.88 -7.11 -28.02
N PRO A 79 10.15 -6.38 -28.88
CA PRO A 79 10.14 -4.90 -28.90
C PRO A 79 9.73 -4.21 -27.58
N ASN A 80 9.17 -4.94 -26.60
CA ASN A 80 8.73 -4.44 -25.30
C ASN A 80 9.61 -4.83 -24.10
N THR A 81 10.69 -5.59 -24.28
CA THR A 81 11.49 -6.17 -23.18
C THR A 81 11.99 -5.13 -22.16
N GLY A 82 12.30 -3.91 -22.59
CA GLY A 82 12.78 -2.87 -21.68
C GLY A 82 11.69 -2.15 -20.89
N ALA A 83 10.45 -2.10 -21.40
CA ALA A 83 9.30 -1.63 -20.63
C ALA A 83 8.85 -2.66 -19.58
N ASP A 84 9.09 -3.94 -19.89
CA ASP A 84 8.86 -5.05 -18.97
C ASP A 84 9.81 -4.98 -17.75
N LEU A 85 11.12 -4.87 -17.99
CA LEU A 85 12.12 -4.74 -16.92
C LEU A 85 11.86 -3.57 -15.97
N VAL A 86 11.48 -2.41 -16.51
CA VAL A 86 11.20 -1.20 -15.72
C VAL A 86 9.97 -1.38 -14.82
N GLY A 87 8.90 -1.97 -15.36
CA GLY A 87 7.68 -2.21 -14.60
C GLY A 87 7.88 -3.29 -13.53
N GLU A 88 8.61 -4.36 -13.85
CA GLU A 88 8.93 -5.43 -12.92
C GLU A 88 9.78 -4.93 -11.75
N GLU A 89 10.81 -4.14 -12.02
CA GLU A 89 11.69 -3.57 -11.00
C GLU A 89 10.90 -2.68 -10.03
N LEU A 90 10.05 -1.78 -10.55
CA LEU A 90 9.22 -0.91 -9.72
C LEU A 90 8.18 -1.69 -8.91
N TYR A 91 7.57 -2.72 -9.50
CA TYR A 91 6.58 -3.56 -8.83
C TYR A 91 7.21 -4.36 -7.68
N LYS A 92 8.40 -4.94 -7.89
CA LYS A 92 9.14 -5.67 -6.86
C LYS A 92 9.49 -4.78 -5.68
N GLU A 93 10.06 -3.62 -5.93
CA GLU A 93 10.40 -2.66 -4.88
C GLU A 93 9.17 -2.18 -4.10
N LEU A 94 8.06 -1.90 -4.78
CA LEU A 94 6.79 -1.58 -4.14
C LEU A 94 6.27 -2.73 -3.27
N SER A 95 6.34 -3.97 -3.75
CA SER A 95 5.95 -5.15 -2.98
C SER A 95 6.82 -5.30 -1.72
N THR A 96 8.14 -5.19 -1.85
CA THR A 96 9.10 -5.24 -0.73
C THR A 96 8.82 -4.17 0.32
N TYR A 97 8.51 -2.95 -0.12
CA TYR A 97 8.11 -1.86 0.77
C TYR A 97 6.83 -2.20 1.54
N LEU A 98 5.79 -2.67 0.84
CA LEU A 98 4.49 -2.99 1.47
C LEU A 98 4.63 -4.13 2.49
N ILE A 99 5.42 -5.17 2.18
CA ILE A 99 5.74 -6.26 3.11
C ILE A 99 6.41 -5.67 4.36
N SER A 100 7.49 -4.91 4.19
CA SER A 100 8.24 -4.31 5.30
C SER A 100 7.36 -3.41 6.18
N ARG A 101 6.43 -2.66 5.57
CA ARG A 101 5.48 -1.81 6.29
C ARG A 101 4.49 -2.64 7.11
N VAL A 102 3.93 -3.71 6.54
CA VAL A 102 2.98 -4.59 7.22
C VAL A 102 3.66 -5.34 8.37
N GLU A 103 4.87 -5.86 8.16
CA GLU A 103 5.62 -6.55 9.21
C GLU A 103 5.97 -5.63 10.39
N ARG A 104 6.26 -4.34 10.13
CA ARG A 104 6.41 -3.34 11.20
C ARG A 104 5.14 -3.18 12.03
N ILE A 105 3.97 -3.19 11.37
CA ILE A 105 2.68 -3.12 12.06
C ILE A 105 2.46 -4.39 12.86
N GLN A 106 2.72 -5.57 12.28
CA GLN A 106 2.59 -6.85 12.96
C GLN A 106 3.43 -6.88 14.24
N ARG A 107 4.70 -6.44 14.19
CA ARG A 107 5.57 -6.37 15.38
C ARG A 107 5.02 -5.44 16.46
N LYS A 108 4.44 -4.30 16.07
CA LYS A 108 3.78 -3.37 17.01
C LYS A 108 2.57 -4.03 17.70
N LEU A 109 1.82 -4.86 16.97
CA LEU A 109 0.63 -5.54 17.49
C LEU A 109 0.96 -6.81 18.29
N ALA A 110 2.13 -7.41 18.10
CA ALA A 110 2.50 -8.71 18.65
C ALA A 110 2.33 -8.80 20.18
N HIS A 111 2.65 -7.72 20.90
CA HIS A 111 2.62 -7.64 22.36
C HIS A 111 1.27 -7.18 22.95
N LYS A 112 0.25 -6.96 22.12
CA LYS A 112 -1.07 -6.47 22.55
C LYS A 112 -2.08 -7.60 22.54
N ASP A 113 -3.06 -7.55 23.44
CA ASP A 113 -4.11 -8.55 23.53
C ASP A 113 -5.50 -7.93 23.69
N ASP A 114 -6.52 -8.79 23.50
CA ASP A 114 -7.93 -8.50 23.73
C ASP A 114 -8.43 -7.20 23.05
N ILE A 115 -9.07 -6.32 23.81
CA ILE A 115 -9.66 -5.08 23.29
C ILE A 115 -8.60 -4.07 22.82
N GLU A 116 -7.41 -4.06 23.43
CA GLU A 116 -6.32 -3.15 23.04
C GLU A 116 -5.78 -3.54 21.66
N LEU A 117 -5.50 -4.83 21.47
CA LEU A 117 -5.12 -5.37 20.16
C LEU A 117 -6.13 -5.01 19.08
N LEU A 118 -7.42 -5.15 19.39
CA LEU A 118 -8.48 -4.89 18.42
C LEU A 118 -8.53 -3.40 18.01
N ARG A 119 -8.37 -2.49 18.97
CA ARG A 119 -8.34 -1.04 18.72
C ARG A 119 -7.15 -0.63 17.85
N ASP A 120 -5.95 -1.11 18.18
CA ASP A 120 -4.76 -0.79 17.40
C ASP A 120 -4.78 -1.44 16.01
N TYR A 121 -5.29 -2.67 15.92
CA TYR A 121 -5.51 -3.31 14.62
C TYR A 121 -6.44 -2.47 13.74
N ALA A 122 -7.57 -2.00 14.28
CA ALA A 122 -8.52 -1.18 13.52
C ALA A 122 -7.91 0.17 13.09
N TYR A 123 -7.16 0.82 13.98
CA TYR A 123 -6.46 2.06 13.67
C TYR A 123 -5.43 1.87 12.54
N GLU A 124 -4.59 0.84 12.64
CA GLU A 124 -3.56 0.56 11.63
C GLU A 124 -4.18 0.11 10.31
N TRP A 125 -5.27 -0.66 10.35
CA TRP A 125 -6.04 -1.05 9.17
C TRP A 125 -6.55 0.19 8.41
N ASP A 126 -7.26 1.08 9.10
CA ASP A 126 -7.79 2.29 8.48
C ASP A 126 -6.68 3.19 7.92
N ARG A 127 -5.58 3.33 8.65
CA ARG A 127 -4.42 4.11 8.19
C ARG A 127 -3.80 3.48 6.94
N TYR A 128 -3.51 2.19 6.98
CA TYR A 128 -2.88 1.47 5.89
C TYR A 128 -3.76 1.48 4.63
N MET A 129 -5.06 1.25 4.78
CA MET A 129 -6.01 1.24 3.66
C MET A 129 -6.21 2.62 3.04
N ARG A 130 -6.20 3.70 3.83
CA ARG A 130 -6.19 5.07 3.30
C ARG A 130 -4.93 5.38 2.49
N GLY A 131 -3.77 4.95 2.98
CA GLY A 131 -2.51 5.05 2.24
C GLY A 131 -2.56 4.27 0.93
N ALA A 132 -2.96 3.00 0.98
CA ALA A 132 -3.10 2.12 -0.17
C ALA A 132 -4.08 2.66 -1.23
N ALA A 133 -5.14 3.36 -0.83
CA ALA A 133 -6.04 4.03 -1.75
C ALA A 133 -5.36 5.15 -2.54
N SER A 134 -4.39 5.84 -1.94
CA SER A 134 -3.58 6.87 -2.60
C SER A 134 -2.57 6.23 -3.57
N LEU A 135 -2.00 5.08 -3.22
CA LEU A 135 -1.07 4.34 -4.07
C LEU A 135 -1.71 3.91 -5.40
N ARG A 136 -2.98 3.48 -5.37
CA ARG A 136 -3.74 3.13 -6.59
C ARG A 136 -3.65 4.21 -7.68
N SER A 137 -3.83 5.46 -7.29
CA SER A 137 -3.73 6.59 -8.22
C SER A 137 -2.28 6.87 -8.64
N LEU A 138 -1.32 6.83 -7.71
CA LEU A 138 0.10 7.08 -7.99
C LEU A 138 0.69 6.09 -8.98
N PHE A 139 0.32 4.81 -8.85
CA PHE A 139 0.81 3.73 -9.69
C PHE A 139 -0.18 3.34 -10.81
N SER A 140 -1.16 4.20 -11.11
CA SER A 140 -2.20 3.89 -12.11
C SER A 140 -1.64 3.60 -13.51
N HIS A 141 -0.47 4.14 -13.86
CA HIS A 141 0.19 3.82 -15.13
C HIS A 141 0.79 2.40 -15.10
N LEU A 142 1.42 2.02 -13.99
CA LEU A 142 1.93 0.67 -13.78
C LEU A 142 0.80 -0.37 -13.83
N ASP A 143 -0.33 -0.10 -13.14
CA ASP A 143 -1.53 -0.93 -13.15
C ASP A 143 -2.04 -1.15 -14.59
N ARG A 144 -2.22 -0.07 -15.35
CA ARG A 144 -2.83 -0.10 -16.69
C ARG A 144 -1.97 -0.77 -17.75
N HIS A 145 -0.65 -0.62 -17.68
CA HIS A 145 0.23 -0.98 -18.79
C HIS A 145 1.13 -2.16 -18.50
N TRP A 146 1.69 -2.28 -17.29
CA TRP A 146 2.55 -3.39 -16.92
C TRP A 146 1.73 -4.51 -16.28
N ILE A 147 1.10 -4.26 -15.13
CA ILE A 147 0.34 -5.28 -14.38
C ILE A 147 -0.73 -5.95 -15.24
N LYS A 148 -1.53 -5.16 -15.96
CA LYS A 148 -2.55 -5.72 -16.85
C LYS A 148 -1.96 -6.69 -17.87
N ARG A 149 -0.85 -6.32 -18.52
CA ARG A 149 -0.18 -7.15 -19.52
C ARG A 149 0.35 -8.44 -18.91
N GLU A 150 1.04 -8.37 -17.78
CA GLU A 150 1.58 -9.55 -17.10
C GLU A 150 0.47 -10.55 -16.76
N ARG A 151 -0.68 -10.04 -16.32
CA ARG A 151 -1.86 -10.87 -16.04
C ARG A 151 -2.49 -11.45 -17.30
N ASP A 152 -2.58 -10.66 -18.38
CA ASP A 152 -3.09 -11.12 -19.69
C ASP A 152 -2.17 -12.20 -20.31
N GLU A 153 -0.86 -12.16 -20.01
CA GLU A 153 0.14 -13.18 -20.37
C GLU A 153 0.12 -14.41 -19.43
N GLY A 154 -0.78 -14.41 -18.44
CA GLY A 154 -1.00 -15.55 -17.53
C GLY A 154 -0.04 -15.62 -16.34
N LYS A 155 0.74 -14.57 -16.05
CA LYS A 155 1.56 -14.55 -14.84
C LYS A 155 0.66 -14.51 -13.61
N LYS A 156 0.77 -15.56 -12.78
CA LYS A 156 0.08 -15.66 -11.50
C LYS A 156 0.74 -14.76 -10.46
N ASN A 157 0.00 -14.42 -9.40
CA ASN A 157 0.47 -13.62 -8.26
C ASN A 157 0.89 -12.18 -8.62
N ILE A 158 0.44 -11.67 -9.77
CA ILE A 158 0.55 -10.25 -10.10
C ILE A 158 -0.82 -9.60 -9.84
N TYR A 159 -0.83 -8.66 -8.92
CA TYR A 159 -2.02 -7.95 -8.46
C TYR A 159 -1.90 -6.46 -8.75
N GLU A 160 -3.02 -5.81 -9.09
CA GLU A 160 -3.14 -4.35 -9.07
C GLU A 160 -2.67 -3.80 -7.71
N VAL A 161 -2.08 -2.62 -7.71
CA VAL A 161 -1.37 -2.06 -6.54
C VAL A 161 -2.23 -2.02 -5.28
N HIS A 162 -3.53 -1.68 -5.41
CA HIS A 162 -4.45 -1.68 -4.27
C HIS A 162 -4.68 -3.09 -3.72
N THR A 163 -4.85 -4.06 -4.61
CA THR A 163 -5.04 -5.48 -4.26
C THR A 163 -3.75 -6.07 -3.70
N LEU A 164 -2.59 -5.70 -4.24
CA LEU A 164 -1.29 -6.07 -3.68
C LEU A 164 -1.17 -5.66 -2.22
N ALA A 165 -1.51 -4.41 -1.87
CA ALA A 165 -1.48 -3.95 -0.47
C ALA A 165 -2.40 -4.79 0.44
N LEU A 166 -3.59 -5.15 -0.05
CA LEU A 166 -4.52 -6.03 0.66
C LEU A 166 -3.95 -7.45 0.86
N VAL A 167 -3.33 -8.02 -0.18
CA VAL A 167 -2.66 -9.33 -0.12
C VAL A 167 -1.50 -9.29 0.88
N GLN A 168 -0.71 -8.22 0.90
CA GLN A 168 0.39 -8.09 1.86
C GLN A 168 -0.12 -7.96 3.30
N TRP A 169 -1.16 -7.17 3.54
CA TRP A 169 -1.81 -7.10 4.85
C TRP A 169 -2.28 -8.48 5.32
N LYS A 170 -2.94 -9.22 4.42
CA LYS A 170 -3.44 -10.55 4.73
C LYS A 170 -2.30 -11.51 5.11
N THR A 171 -1.32 -11.62 4.23
CA THR A 171 -0.26 -12.62 4.29
C THR A 171 0.70 -12.37 5.45
N HIS A 172 1.08 -11.12 5.68
CA HIS A 172 2.15 -10.77 6.64
C HIS A 172 1.64 -10.27 8.00
N LEU A 173 0.32 -10.05 8.15
CA LEU A 173 -0.26 -9.60 9.43
C LEU A 173 -1.49 -10.41 9.81
N PHE A 174 -2.52 -10.45 8.97
CA PHE A 174 -3.79 -11.05 9.38
C PHE A 174 -3.67 -12.55 9.65
N VAL A 175 -3.06 -13.30 8.74
CA VAL A 175 -2.86 -14.75 8.90
C VAL A 175 -1.93 -15.02 10.10
N PRO A 176 -0.72 -14.43 10.20
CA PRO A 176 0.18 -14.68 11.34
C PRO A 176 -0.40 -14.34 12.72
N ILE A 177 -1.21 -13.27 12.83
CA ILE A 177 -1.83 -12.89 14.12
C ILE A 177 -2.85 -13.94 14.59
N GLN A 178 -3.47 -14.67 13.66
CA GLN A 178 -4.50 -15.67 13.95
C GLN A 178 -3.94 -17.10 14.04
N GLU A 179 -2.72 -17.35 13.53
CA GLU A 179 -2.05 -18.67 13.58
C GLU A 179 -1.80 -19.15 15.01
N SER A 180 -1.34 -18.26 15.89
CA SER A 180 -1.09 -18.56 17.31
C SER A 180 -2.37 -18.65 18.16
N GLY A 181 -3.53 -18.63 17.51
CA GLY A 181 -4.85 -18.59 18.14
C GLY A 181 -5.68 -17.41 17.62
N PRO A 182 -7.02 -17.46 17.71
CA PRO A 182 -7.92 -16.46 17.14
C PRO A 182 -7.90 -15.09 17.88
N ARG A 183 -6.73 -14.42 17.94
CA ARG A 183 -6.45 -13.24 18.78
C ARG A 183 -7.26 -12.01 18.41
N LEU A 184 -7.71 -11.87 17.16
CA LEU A 184 -8.65 -10.80 16.77
C LEU A 184 -10.10 -11.28 16.78
N ILE A 185 -10.34 -12.56 16.51
CA ILE A 185 -11.71 -13.11 16.44
C ILE A 185 -12.32 -13.22 17.84
N ILE A 186 -11.58 -13.72 18.84
CA ILE A 186 -12.09 -13.85 20.21
C ILE A 186 -12.54 -12.48 20.77
N PRO A 187 -11.71 -11.42 20.74
CA PRO A 187 -12.12 -10.12 21.28
C PRO A 187 -13.27 -9.48 20.49
N LEU A 188 -13.30 -9.70 19.17
CA LEU A 188 -14.42 -9.29 18.33
C LEU A 188 -15.74 -9.97 18.75
N LEU A 189 -15.72 -11.28 18.97
CA LEU A 189 -16.90 -12.03 19.43
C LEU A 189 -17.35 -11.58 20.83
N LYS A 190 -16.41 -11.27 21.73
CA LYS A 190 -16.74 -10.68 23.04
C LYS A 190 -17.48 -9.35 22.87
N LEU A 191 -16.98 -8.44 22.02
CA LEU A 191 -17.65 -7.16 21.76
C LEU A 191 -19.06 -7.35 21.18
N ILE A 192 -19.24 -8.28 20.24
CA ILE A 192 -20.56 -8.59 19.69
C ILE A 192 -21.50 -9.14 20.77
N ALA A 193 -21.01 -9.99 21.67
CA ALA A 193 -21.81 -10.50 22.77
C ALA A 193 -22.23 -9.39 23.74
N GLN A 194 -21.33 -8.48 24.07
CA GLN A 194 -21.60 -7.30 24.91
C GLN A 194 -22.66 -6.39 24.28
N GLU A 195 -22.52 -6.09 22.99
CA GLU A 195 -23.51 -5.31 22.23
C GLU A 195 -24.91 -5.95 22.30
N ARG A 196 -24.98 -7.28 22.09
CA ARG A 196 -26.23 -8.04 22.15
C ARG A 196 -26.87 -8.06 23.54
N ASN A 197 -26.07 -7.92 24.58
CA ASN A 197 -26.53 -7.80 25.97
C ASN A 197 -26.98 -6.38 26.33
N GLY A 198 -26.91 -5.43 25.40
CA GLY A 198 -27.29 -4.02 25.63
C GLY A 198 -26.18 -3.18 26.26
N GLU A 199 -24.94 -3.66 26.30
CA GLU A 199 -23.80 -2.87 26.76
C GLU A 199 -23.42 -1.82 25.70
N VAL A 200 -22.93 -0.67 26.17
CA VAL A 200 -22.41 0.39 25.28
C VAL A 200 -21.04 -0.03 24.76
N VAL A 201 -20.96 -0.37 23.48
CA VAL A 201 -19.71 -0.74 22.79
C VAL A 201 -19.31 0.29 21.74
N ASP A 202 -18.04 0.28 21.35
CA ASP A 202 -17.54 1.08 20.24
C ASP A 202 -17.99 0.49 18.89
N GLN A 203 -19.08 1.03 18.37
CA GLN A 203 -19.69 0.65 17.09
C GLN A 203 -18.76 0.87 15.89
N ASN A 204 -17.90 1.90 15.95
CA ASN A 204 -16.97 2.17 14.86
C ASN A 204 -15.89 1.10 14.82
N LEU A 205 -15.34 0.73 15.97
CA LEU A 205 -14.39 -0.37 16.10
C LEU A 205 -14.97 -1.68 15.53
N LEU A 206 -16.20 -2.03 15.94
CA LEU A 206 -16.87 -3.25 15.49
C LEU A 206 -17.03 -3.28 13.97
N ARG A 207 -17.51 -2.18 13.38
CA ARG A 207 -17.66 -2.01 11.94
C ARG A 207 -16.33 -2.12 11.22
N THR A 208 -15.31 -1.37 11.63
CA THR A 208 -13.99 -1.36 10.97
C THR A 208 -13.37 -2.76 10.94
N VAL A 209 -13.40 -3.48 12.06
CA VAL A 209 -12.84 -4.84 12.12
C VAL A 209 -13.64 -5.80 11.24
N THR A 210 -14.97 -5.77 11.32
CA THR A 210 -15.84 -6.65 10.53
C THR A 210 -15.67 -6.40 9.03
N ASP A 211 -15.62 -5.14 8.61
CA ASP A 211 -15.38 -4.74 7.22
C ASP A 211 -13.99 -5.20 6.75
N SER A 212 -12.98 -5.13 7.62
CA SER A 212 -11.64 -5.62 7.29
C SER A 212 -11.66 -7.13 7.02
N PHE A 213 -12.31 -7.93 7.86
CA PHE A 213 -12.37 -9.39 7.69
C PHE A 213 -13.14 -9.74 6.43
N SER A 214 -14.25 -9.04 6.16
CA SER A 214 -15.04 -9.20 4.94
C SER A 214 -14.22 -8.92 3.68
N ARG A 215 -13.42 -7.84 3.68
CA ARG A 215 -12.52 -7.50 2.56
C ARG A 215 -11.44 -8.56 2.37
N LEU A 216 -10.79 -9.01 3.45
CA LEU A 216 -9.72 -10.01 3.40
C LEU A 216 -10.21 -11.40 2.95
N ARG A 217 -11.43 -11.78 3.34
CA ARG A 217 -12.08 -13.01 2.89
C ARG A 217 -12.46 -12.98 1.41
N LYS A 218 -12.86 -11.82 0.88
CA LYS A 218 -13.18 -11.68 -0.56
C LYS A 218 -11.94 -11.87 -1.45
N LEU A 219 -10.74 -11.56 -0.96
CA LEU A 219 -9.49 -11.81 -1.70
C LEU A 219 -9.29 -13.30 -2.01
N GLU A 220 -9.66 -14.18 -1.08
CA GLU A 220 -9.60 -15.64 -1.23
C GLU A 220 -10.42 -16.13 -2.42
N VAL A 221 -11.61 -15.55 -2.62
CA VAL A 221 -12.50 -15.90 -3.73
C VAL A 221 -11.93 -15.47 -5.09
N MET A 222 -11.18 -14.36 -5.11
CA MET A 222 -10.54 -13.85 -6.32
C MET A 222 -9.32 -14.67 -6.74
N GLU A 223 -8.58 -15.22 -5.77
CA GLU A 223 -7.44 -16.10 -6.06
C GLU A 223 -7.88 -17.47 -6.62
N VAL A 224 -8.98 -18.03 -6.11
CA VAL A 224 -9.55 -19.32 -6.56
C VAL A 224 -10.22 -19.23 -7.95
N THR A 225 -10.69 -18.05 -8.35
CA THR A 225 -11.28 -17.86 -9.70
C THR A 225 -10.23 -17.59 -10.79
N THR A 226 -8.96 -17.39 -10.40
CA THR A 226 -7.84 -17.18 -11.33
C THR A 226 -6.96 -18.43 -11.50
N THR A 227 -7.27 -19.52 -10.79
CA THR A 227 -6.65 -20.85 -10.94
C THR A 227 -7.40 -21.73 -11.91
#